data_AF-A0A1E4US17-F1
#
_entry.id   AF-A0A1E4US17-F1
#
_cell.length_a   1.000
_cell.length_b   1.000
_cell.length_c   1.000
_cell.angle_alpha   90.00
_cell.angle_beta   90.00
_cell.angle_gamma   90.00
#
_symmetry.space_group_name_H-M   'P 1'
#
loop_
_entity.id
_entity.type
_entity.pdbx_description
1 polymer ?
#
loop_
_entity_poly.entity_id
_entity_poly.type
_entity_poly.pdbx_seq_one_letter_code
_entity_poly.pdbx_strand_id
1 'polypeptide(L)'
;MNKEFTVYKLRRVVLLTSVHSIRFFELFQRFRSTGFYTVGVDELREYLKLGCSYDRYSNLKDKVIVPVIRELREKSALHVSLRTERKGRSIKRLIFTFKDITDTAPDPDDLEGTDAGGRAFDSQLLEAG
;
A
#
# COMPACT_ATOMS: atom_id res chain seq x y z
N MET A 1 6.62 -19.00 -8.03
CA MET A 1 5.84 -17.99 -7.29
C MET A 1 6.87 -17.11 -6.61
N ASN A 2 7.37 -16.11 -7.33
CA ASN A 2 8.55 -15.36 -6.90
C ASN A 2 8.04 -13.97 -6.53
N LYS A 3 7.71 -13.77 -5.25
CA LYS A 3 7.56 -12.42 -4.69
C LYS A 3 8.96 -11.96 -4.34
N GLU A 4 9.73 -11.58 -5.35
CA GLU A 4 10.97 -10.83 -5.12
C GLU A 4 10.55 -9.48 -4.53
N PHE A 5 10.76 -9.30 -3.23
CA PHE A 5 10.57 -8.01 -2.58
C PHE A 5 11.86 -7.22 -2.73
N THR A 6 11.80 -6.11 -3.44
CA THR A 6 12.99 -5.27 -3.56
C THR A 6 13.29 -4.54 -2.28
N VAL A 7 14.56 -4.20 -2.10
CA VAL A 7 15.06 -3.50 -0.91
C VAL A 7 14.27 -2.22 -0.68
N TYR A 8 13.84 -1.55 -1.77
CA TYR A 8 12.97 -0.39 -1.72
C TYR A 8 11.60 -0.70 -1.08
N LYS A 9 10.88 -1.72 -1.60
CA LYS A 9 9.60 -2.17 -1.05
C LYS A 9 9.71 -2.63 0.39
N LEU A 10 10.79 -3.35 0.74
CA LEU A 10 11.06 -3.78 2.12
C LEU A 10 11.23 -2.60 3.06
N ARG A 11 12.06 -1.60 2.70
CA ARG A 11 12.27 -0.40 3.53
C ARG A 11 10.97 0.34 3.83
N ARG A 12 10.05 0.43 2.86
CA ARG A 12 8.75 1.11 3.03
C ARG A 12 7.81 0.39 4.00
N VAL A 13 7.90 -0.94 4.12
CA VAL A 13 7.07 -1.73 5.05
C VAL A 13 7.72 -1.83 6.43
N VAL A 14 9.04 -2.03 6.51
CA VAL A 14 9.77 -2.25 7.77
C VAL A 14 9.69 -1.04 8.71
N LEU A 15 9.50 0.17 8.18
CA LEU A 15 9.34 1.38 9.00
C LEU A 15 7.95 1.50 9.63
N LEU A 16 6.95 0.76 9.13
CA LEU A 16 5.60 0.76 9.68
C LEU A 16 5.57 0.02 11.02
N THR A 17 5.01 0.65 12.03
CA THR A 17 4.93 0.12 13.39
C THR A 17 3.56 -0.42 13.75
N SER A 18 2.51 0.06 13.08
CA SER A 18 1.15 -0.44 13.27
C SER A 18 0.85 -1.63 12.36
N VAL A 19 0.33 -2.71 12.94
CA VAL A 19 -0.19 -3.87 12.19
C VAL A 19 -1.27 -3.44 11.19
N HIS A 20 -2.10 -2.46 11.55
CA HIS A 20 -3.10 -1.93 10.62
C HIS A 20 -2.43 -1.21 9.44
N SER A 21 -1.38 -0.42 9.69
CA SER A 21 -0.67 0.29 8.61
C SER A 21 -0.03 -0.69 7.63
N ILE A 22 0.57 -1.78 8.14
CA ILE A 22 1.10 -2.85 7.29
C ILE A 22 -0.01 -3.47 6.43
N ARG A 23 -1.17 -3.80 7.03
CA ARG A 23 -2.31 -4.39 6.29
C ARG A 23 -2.89 -3.46 5.24
N PHE A 24 -2.97 -2.16 5.52
CA PHE A 24 -3.42 -1.16 4.56
C PHE A 24 -2.41 -0.95 3.44
N PHE A 25 -1.10 -0.91 3.75
CA PHE A 25 -0.06 -0.83 2.73
C PHE A 25 -0.14 -2.03 1.78
N GLU A 26 -0.16 -3.25 2.30
CA GLU A 26 -0.33 -4.47 1.50
C GLU A 26 -1.58 -4.41 0.62
N LEU A 27 -2.70 -3.95 1.19
CA LEU A 27 -3.96 -3.81 0.48
C LEU A 27 -3.83 -2.79 -0.67
N PHE A 28 -3.31 -1.60 -0.41
CA PHE A 28 -3.15 -0.56 -1.43
C PHE A 28 -2.15 -0.96 -2.52
N GLN A 29 -1.05 -1.63 -2.18
CA GLN A 29 -0.10 -2.14 -3.19
C GLN A 29 -0.77 -3.15 -4.14
N ARG A 30 -1.74 -3.95 -3.69
CA ARG A 30 -2.51 -4.85 -4.57
C ARG A 30 -3.37 -4.09 -5.58
N PHE A 31 -3.80 -2.87 -5.23
CA PHE A 31 -4.62 -1.99 -6.07
C PHE A 31 -3.80 -0.82 -6.64
N ARG A 32 -2.46 -0.93 -6.67
CA ARG A 32 -1.57 0.16 -7.14
C ARG A 32 -1.86 0.59 -8.57
N SER A 33 -2.24 -0.36 -9.45
CA SER A 33 -2.52 -0.08 -10.86
C SER A 33 -3.79 0.75 -11.06
N THR A 34 -4.76 0.66 -10.15
CA THR A 34 -5.99 1.48 -10.21
C THR A 34 -5.86 2.77 -9.41
N GLY A 35 -5.06 2.77 -8.34
CA GLY A 35 -4.89 3.93 -7.45
C GLY A 35 -6.09 4.21 -6.54
N PHE A 36 -7.07 3.30 -6.50
CA PHE A 36 -8.22 3.42 -5.61
C PHE A 36 -8.74 2.06 -5.12
N TYR A 37 -9.36 2.09 -3.94
CA TYR A 37 -9.98 0.93 -3.30
C TYR A 37 -11.28 1.34 -2.62
N THR A 38 -12.38 0.66 -2.95
CA THR A 38 -13.71 0.91 -2.39
C THR A 38 -14.17 -0.31 -1.61
N VAL A 39 -14.65 -0.10 -0.38
CA VAL A 39 -15.01 -1.19 0.53
C VAL A 39 -16.17 -0.79 1.44
N GLY A 40 -16.99 -1.76 1.86
CA GLY A 40 -17.96 -1.54 2.93
C GLY A 40 -17.29 -1.25 4.29
N VAL A 41 -17.94 -0.52 5.19
CA VAL A 41 -17.41 -0.33 6.56
C VAL A 41 -17.28 -1.68 7.29
N ASP A 42 -18.31 -2.53 7.18
CA ASP A 42 -18.35 -3.85 7.83
C ASP A 42 -17.28 -4.78 7.25
N GLU A 43 -17.18 -4.82 5.92
CA GLU A 43 -16.18 -5.61 5.18
C GLU A 43 -14.74 -5.18 5.51
N LEU A 44 -14.47 -3.88 5.64
CA LEU A 44 -13.15 -3.41 6.07
C LEU A 44 -12.82 -3.88 7.50
N ARG A 45 -13.79 -3.90 8.41
CA ARG A 45 -13.59 -4.37 9.78
C ARG A 45 -13.29 -5.86 9.83
N GLU A 46 -13.96 -6.65 9.00
CA GLU A 46 -13.69 -8.07 8.83
C GLU A 46 -12.29 -8.30 8.27
N TYR A 47 -11.90 -7.57 7.22
CA TYR A 47 -10.56 -7.64 6.63
C TYR A 47 -9.46 -7.34 7.68
N LEU A 48 -9.69 -6.33 8.52
CA LEU A 48 -8.78 -5.94 9.60
C LEU A 48 -8.91 -6.82 10.85
N LYS A 49 -9.82 -7.80 10.87
CA LYS A 49 -10.10 -8.72 11.98
C LYS A 49 -10.39 -8.00 13.31
N LEU A 50 -11.18 -6.93 13.27
CA LEU A 50 -11.42 -6.06 14.43
C LEU A 50 -12.45 -6.60 15.44
N GLY A 51 -13.22 -7.63 15.09
CA GLY A 51 -14.26 -8.19 15.96
C GLY A 51 -15.28 -7.11 16.38
N CYS A 52 -15.50 -6.97 17.70
CA CYS A 52 -16.37 -5.95 18.31
C CYS A 52 -15.64 -4.64 18.67
N SER A 53 -14.39 -4.47 18.24
CA SER A 53 -13.63 -3.24 18.50
C SER A 53 -14.01 -2.17 17.48
N TYR A 54 -14.10 -0.92 17.92
CA TYR A 54 -14.34 0.26 17.05
C TYR A 54 -15.65 0.21 16.24
N ASP A 55 -16.72 -0.40 16.77
CA ASP A 55 -18.00 -0.61 16.06
C ASP A 55 -18.60 0.65 15.43
N ARG A 56 -18.44 1.79 16.12
CA ARG A 56 -18.81 3.09 15.55
C ARG A 56 -17.78 3.52 14.51
N TYR A 57 -18.24 3.90 13.32
CA TYR A 57 -17.36 4.41 12.27
C TYR A 57 -16.47 5.58 12.74
N SER A 58 -16.95 6.48 13.60
CA SER A 58 -16.12 7.56 14.15
C SER A 58 -14.89 7.00 14.90
N ASN A 59 -15.07 5.95 15.70
CA ASN A 59 -13.97 5.31 16.41
C ASN A 59 -13.03 4.60 15.43
N LEU A 60 -13.56 3.87 14.44
CA LEU A 60 -12.76 3.24 13.40
C LEU A 60 -11.92 4.27 12.63
N LYS A 61 -12.53 5.40 12.27
CA LYS A 61 -11.87 6.50 11.58
C LYS A 61 -10.75 7.08 12.43
N ASP A 62 -11.05 7.50 13.65
CA ASP A 62 -10.12 8.29 14.46
C ASP A 62 -9.00 7.45 15.10
N LYS A 63 -9.27 6.16 15.38
CA LYS A 63 -8.31 5.26 16.05
C LYS A 63 -7.55 4.35 15.09
N VAL A 64 -8.08 4.11 13.89
CA VAL A 64 -7.44 3.20 12.93
C VAL A 64 -7.11 3.94 11.63
N ILE A 65 -8.12 4.44 10.91
CA ILE A 65 -7.91 4.91 9.53
C ILE A 65 -7.04 6.17 9.48
N VAL A 66 -7.32 7.18 10.30
CA VAL A 66 -6.55 8.44 10.32
C VAL A 66 -5.10 8.20 10.78
N PRO A 67 -4.83 7.44 11.87
CA PRO A 67 -3.47 7.07 12.24
C PRO A 67 -2.72 6.32 11.13
N VAL A 68 -3.38 5.38 10.45
CA VAL A 68 -2.80 4.64 9.32
C VAL A 68 -2.44 5.58 8.17
N ILE A 69 -3.37 6.43 7.73
CA ILE A 69 -3.12 7.37 6.62
C ILE A 69 -1.92 8.27 6.94
N ARG A 70 -1.81 8.75 8.18
CA ARG A 70 -0.67 9.56 8.62
C ARG A 70 0.64 8.77 8.56
N GLU A 71 0.66 7.57 9.14
CA GLU A 71 1.88 6.75 9.19
C GLU A 71 2.35 6.33 7.79
N LEU A 72 1.43 5.95 6.90
CA LEU A 72 1.75 5.60 5.51
C LEU A 72 2.37 6.78 4.74
N ARG A 73 1.85 7.99 4.97
CA ARG A 73 2.42 9.21 4.38
C ARG A 73 3.83 9.46 4.90
N GLU A 74 4.03 9.36 6.21
CA GLU A 74 5.29 9.71 6.88
C GLU A 74 6.41 8.69 6.63
N LYS A 75 6.07 7.39 6.64
CA LYS A 75 7.06 6.32 6.69
C LYS A 75 7.17 5.48 5.42
N SER A 76 6.15 5.53 4.57
CA SER A 76 6.10 4.71 3.35
C SER A 76 5.95 5.53 2.09
N ALA A 77 5.99 6.87 2.16
CA ALA A 77 5.81 7.77 1.01
C ALA A 77 4.54 7.48 0.18
N LEU A 78 3.50 6.94 0.81
CA LEU A 78 2.22 6.64 0.18
C LEU A 78 1.20 7.70 0.60
N HIS A 79 0.75 8.53 -0.33
CA HIS A 79 -0.31 9.49 -0.05
C HIS A 79 -1.67 8.80 -0.17
N VAL A 80 -2.51 8.92 0.86
CA VAL A 80 -3.83 8.29 0.89
C VAL A 80 -4.88 9.34 1.26
N SER A 81 -5.97 9.36 0.51
CA SER A 81 -7.16 10.17 0.77
C SER A 81 -8.36 9.25 1.02
N LEU A 82 -9.26 9.67 1.91
CA LEU A 82 -10.48 8.95 2.24
C LEU A 82 -11.71 9.79 1.91
N ARG A 83 -12.64 9.21 1.14
CA ARG A 83 -14.01 9.68 0.98
C ARG A 83 -14.99 8.64 1.51
N THR A 84 -16.20 9.07 1.82
CA THR A 84 -17.25 8.20 2.38
C THR A 84 -18.54 8.38 1.62
N GLU A 85 -19.22 7.27 1.33
CA GLU A 85 -20.59 7.30 0.81
C GLU A 85 -21.58 6.89 1.89
N ARG A 86 -22.64 7.70 2.01
CA ARG A 86 -23.66 7.54 3.03
C ARG A 86 -24.93 6.91 2.44
N LYS A 87 -25.63 6.15 3.28
CA LYS A 87 -27.00 5.72 3.04
C LYS A 87 -27.84 6.21 4.23
N GLY A 88 -28.62 7.26 4.00
CA GLY A 88 -29.27 8.00 5.09
C GLY A 88 -28.23 8.60 6.03
N ARG A 89 -28.35 8.31 7.34
CA ARG A 89 -27.42 8.84 8.37
C ARG A 89 -26.12 8.03 8.48
N SER A 90 -26.10 6.78 8.00
CA SER A 90 -24.99 5.86 8.17
C SER A 90 -24.00 5.92 7.00
N ILE A 91 -22.71 5.83 7.31
CA ILE A 91 -21.67 5.66 6.29
C ILE A 91 -21.65 4.19 5.89
N LYS A 92 -21.82 3.91 4.60
CA LYS A 92 -21.88 2.53 4.10
C LYS A 92 -20.59 2.10 3.42
N ARG A 93 -19.97 2.99 2.64
CA ARG A 93 -18.74 2.69 1.90
C ARG A 93 -17.65 3.70 2.18
N LEU A 94 -16.42 3.20 2.13
CA LEU A 94 -15.17 3.94 2.24
C LEU A 94 -14.47 3.84 0.88
N ILE A 95 -14.06 4.99 0.37
CA ILE A 95 -13.37 5.09 -0.91
C ILE A 95 -12.00 5.68 -0.61
N PHE A 96 -10.98 4.85 -0.76
CA PHE A 96 -9.59 5.23 -0.64
C PHE A 96 -9.05 5.55 -2.02
N THR A 97 -8.35 6.67 -2.13
CA THR A 97 -7.53 7.01 -3.31
C THR A 97 -6.11 7.17 -2.83
N PHE A 98 -5.16 6.58 -3.54
CA PHE A 98 -3.77 6.57 -3.11
C PHE A 98 -2.81 6.65 -4.28
N LYS A 99 -1.65 7.24 -4.01
CA LYS A 99 -0.57 7.42 -4.99
C LYS A 99 0.77 7.41 -4.28
N ASP A 100 1.78 6.81 -4.90
CA ASP A 100 3.14 6.91 -4.42
C ASP A 100 3.69 8.31 -4.68
N ILE A 101 4.23 8.94 -3.63
CA ILE A 101 4.85 10.26 -3.74
C ILE A 101 6.15 10.15 -4.55
N THR A 102 6.71 8.95 -4.67
CA THR A 102 7.92 8.65 -5.45
C THR A 102 7.66 8.35 -6.93
N ASP A 103 6.40 8.29 -7.39
CA ASP A 103 6.01 7.98 -8.78
C ASP A 103 6.49 9.01 -9.84
N THR A 104 7.23 10.05 -9.44
CA THR A 104 7.93 10.92 -10.40
C THR A 104 9.09 10.18 -11.10
N ALA A 105 9.51 9.03 -10.56
CA ALA A 105 10.35 8.06 -11.27
C ALA A 105 9.68 6.66 -11.18
N PRO A 106 9.59 5.89 -12.29
CA PRO A 106 9.06 4.54 -12.25
C PRO A 106 9.87 3.67 -11.28
N ASP A 107 9.18 2.78 -10.55
CA ASP A 107 9.83 1.74 -9.74
C ASP A 107 10.83 0.99 -10.64
N PRO A 108 12.12 0.89 -10.29
CA PRO A 108 13.10 0.15 -11.08
C PRO A 108 12.62 -1.27 -11.44
N ASP A 109 11.81 -1.88 -10.57
CA ASP A 109 11.24 -3.21 -10.78
C ASP A 109 10.13 -3.25 -11.82
N ASP A 110 9.42 -2.13 -12.02
CA ASP A 110 8.38 -2.02 -13.05
C ASP A 110 9.00 -1.91 -14.46
N LEU A 111 10.30 -1.62 -14.55
CA LEU A 111 11.07 -1.58 -15.80
C LEU A 111 11.72 -2.92 -16.16
N GLU A 112 11.82 -3.88 -15.23
CA GLU A 112 12.41 -5.21 -15.48
C GLU A 112 11.40 -6.26 -15.99
N GLY A 113 10.16 -5.85 -16.28
CA GLY A 113 9.07 -6.74 -16.70
C GLY A 113 8.81 -6.83 -18.21
N THR A 114 9.59 -6.17 -19.08
CA THR A 114 9.47 -6.31 -20.54
C THR A 114 10.46 -7.35 -21.07
N ASP A 115 9.90 -8.44 -21.55
CA ASP A 115 10.58 -9.55 -22.19
C ASP A 115 11.16 -9.17 -23.56
N ALA A 116 12.46 -8.85 -23.59
CA ALA A 116 13.28 -9.10 -24.77
C ALA A 116 14.73 -9.42 -24.36
N GLY A 117 14.99 -10.70 -24.09
CA GLY A 117 16.29 -11.34 -24.33
C GLY A 117 17.53 -10.78 -23.61
N GLY A 118 17.61 -10.96 -22.29
CA GLY A 118 18.86 -10.79 -21.54
C GLY A 118 19.74 -12.04 -21.60
N ARG A 119 20.57 -12.18 -22.65
CA ARG A 119 21.82 -12.95 -22.57
C ARG A 119 22.92 -12.04 -22.01
N ALA A 120 23.84 -12.68 -21.31
CA ALA A 120 25.18 -12.22 -20.90
C ALA A 120 25.25 -11.37 -19.61
N PHE A 121 25.28 -12.05 -18.47
CA PHE A 121 26.32 -11.77 -17.50
C PHE A 121 27.48 -12.71 -17.83
N ASP A 122 28.42 -12.23 -18.64
CA ASP A 122 29.75 -12.83 -18.64
C ASP A 122 30.82 -11.78 -18.91
N SER A 123 31.91 -11.91 -18.16
CA SER A 123 33.25 -11.44 -18.50
C SER A 123 33.53 -9.93 -18.50
N GLN A 124 33.82 -9.37 -17.32
CA GLN A 124 34.95 -8.42 -17.18
C GLN A 124 35.43 -8.33 -15.73
N LEU A 125 36.01 -9.44 -15.28
CA LEU A 125 37.00 -9.47 -14.21
C LEU A 125 38.22 -10.26 -14.72
N LEU A 126 38.97 -9.67 -15.65
CA LEU A 126 40.39 -9.90 -15.92
C LEU A 126 40.84 -8.92 -17.03
N GLU A 127 42.11 -8.52 -17.00
CA GLU A 127 42.82 -7.72 -18.01
C GLU A 127 42.59 -6.19 -17.98
N ALA A 128 43.18 -5.54 -16.97
CA ALA A 128 44.01 -4.36 -17.23
C ALA A 128 45.21 -4.43 -16.29
N GLY A 129 46.35 -4.81 -16.87
CA GLY A 129 47.67 -4.57 -16.30
C GLY A 129 48.08 -3.09 -16.39
#